data_AF-A0A1Z3HKE2-F1
#
_entry.id   AF-A0A1Z3HKE2-F1
#
_cell.length_a   1.000
_cell.length_b   1.000
_cell.length_c   1.000
_cell.angle_alpha   90.00
_cell.angle_beta   90.00
_cell.angle_gamma   90.00
#
_symmetry.space_group_name_H-M   'P 1'
#
loop_
_entity.id
_entity.type
_entity.pdbx_description
1 polymer ?
#
loop_
_entity_poly.entity_id
_entity_poly.type
_entity_poly.pdbx_seq_one_letter_code
_entity_poly.pdbx_strand_id
1 'polypeptide(L)'
;MFAAFPGCQFSVFEQGGGQTQAYALSTVGPTDGTLSQWQWYPGGGTYHALYPRSWYVYDGVFQAALRCEQFSPIWAHNYRESSYPVAVFCWTAHNATDRPLTLSVMLSWQNMVGWFTNASKAPQVQLRDDGSPFYDYVPRLGQSEGNYNRWVQQGEWRGLSAARGLGPELAIPASGGRRWPVGLSDNGSCRDRDVLPQPLASPREWGRSVAIL
;
A
#
# COMPACT_ATOMS: atom_id res chain seq x y z
N MET A 1 -16.44 -3.51 -12.70
CA MET A 1 -16.32 -4.59 -11.69
C MET A 1 -15.28 -4.16 -10.68
N PHE A 2 -15.69 -3.83 -9.45
CA PHE A 2 -14.77 -3.54 -8.35
C PHE A 2 -14.44 -4.87 -7.68
N ALA A 3 -13.22 -5.36 -7.85
CA ALA A 3 -12.75 -6.61 -7.27
C ALA A 3 -11.56 -6.33 -6.34
N ALA A 4 -11.43 -7.13 -5.29
CA ALA A 4 -10.23 -7.10 -4.46
C ALA A 4 -9.05 -7.70 -5.24
N PHE A 5 -7.86 -7.12 -5.07
CA PHE A 5 -6.61 -7.70 -5.56
C PHE A 5 -5.91 -8.38 -4.38
N PRO A 6 -6.03 -9.71 -4.20
CA PRO A 6 -5.56 -10.37 -2.98
C PRO A 6 -4.03 -10.31 -2.83
N GLY A 7 -3.28 -10.01 -3.90
CA GLY A 7 -1.84 -9.76 -3.85
C GLY A 7 -1.43 -8.37 -3.34
N CYS A 8 -2.36 -7.43 -3.18
CA CYS A 8 -2.10 -6.09 -2.64
C CYS A 8 -2.49 -6.05 -1.16
N GLN A 9 -1.53 -6.30 -0.25
CA GLN A 9 -1.79 -6.47 1.18
C GLN A 9 -0.62 -5.97 2.02
N PHE A 10 -0.90 -5.62 3.27
CA PHE A 10 0.11 -5.65 4.32
C PHE A 10 0.12 -7.02 5.00
N SER A 11 1.29 -7.50 5.36
CA SER A 11 1.47 -8.69 6.20
C SER A 11 2.37 -8.38 7.38
N VAL A 12 2.12 -8.99 8.52
CA VAL A 12 2.96 -8.86 9.72
C VAL A 12 3.48 -10.22 10.12
N PHE A 13 4.77 -10.29 10.39
CA PHE A 13 5.44 -11.38 11.08
C PHE A 13 5.76 -10.96 12.52
N GLU A 14 5.51 -11.84 13.47
CA GLU A 14 5.88 -11.68 14.87
C GLU A 14 6.52 -12.96 15.41
N GLN A 15 7.65 -12.81 16.09
CA GLN A 15 8.30 -13.88 16.84
C GLN A 15 8.68 -13.41 18.24
N GLY A 16 8.27 -14.19 19.25
CA GLY A 16 8.54 -13.87 20.65
C GLY A 16 7.84 -14.85 21.61
N GLY A 17 8.40 -15.03 22.80
CA GLY A 17 7.82 -15.95 23.80
C GLY A 17 7.75 -17.42 23.37
N GLY A 18 8.59 -17.83 22.42
CA GLY A 18 8.57 -19.18 21.83
C GLY A 18 7.49 -19.39 20.76
N GLN A 19 6.70 -18.36 20.43
CA GLN A 19 5.71 -18.37 19.36
C GLN A 19 6.25 -17.66 18.12
N THR A 20 5.79 -18.08 16.95
CA THR A 20 6.11 -17.46 15.65
C THR A 20 4.85 -17.47 14.80
N GLN A 21 4.47 -16.33 14.27
CA GLN A 21 3.26 -16.17 13.46
C GLN A 21 3.47 -15.16 12.34
N ALA A 22 2.77 -15.35 11.23
CA ALA A 22 2.76 -14.42 10.12
C ALA A 22 1.38 -14.40 9.47
N TYR A 23 0.81 -13.21 9.28
CA TYR A 23 -0.52 -13.04 8.69
C TYR A 23 -0.55 -11.95 7.64
N ALA A 24 -1.20 -12.20 6.50
CA ALA A 24 -1.70 -11.17 5.61
C ALA A 24 -2.94 -10.52 6.23
N LEU A 25 -2.94 -9.20 6.38
CA LEU A 25 -3.88 -8.44 7.21
C LEU A 25 -5.23 -8.18 6.54
N SER A 26 -5.76 -9.20 5.89
CA SER A 26 -7.14 -9.30 5.44
C SER A 26 -7.84 -10.42 6.20
N THR A 27 -9.06 -10.16 6.66
CA THR A 27 -9.94 -11.18 7.28
C THR A 27 -10.63 -12.08 6.25
N VAL A 28 -10.47 -11.76 4.96
CA VAL A 28 -11.03 -12.52 3.85
C VAL A 28 -9.93 -12.82 2.85
N GLY A 29 -9.57 -14.10 2.72
CA GLY A 29 -8.71 -14.60 1.67
C GLY A 29 -9.47 -14.85 0.35
N PRO A 30 -8.76 -15.03 -0.77
CA PRO A 30 -9.37 -15.37 -2.05
C PRO A 30 -10.01 -16.78 -2.02
N THR A 31 -11.13 -16.94 -2.72
CA THR A 31 -11.89 -18.20 -2.77
C THR A 31 -11.48 -19.13 -3.92
N ASP A 32 -10.65 -18.64 -4.84
CA ASP A 32 -10.20 -19.37 -6.03
C ASP A 32 -8.90 -20.17 -5.81
N GLY A 33 -8.39 -20.19 -4.57
CA GLY A 33 -7.17 -20.90 -4.20
C GLY A 33 -5.87 -20.15 -4.56
N THR A 34 -5.95 -18.96 -5.16
CA THR A 34 -4.77 -18.11 -5.32
C THR A 34 -4.18 -17.75 -3.96
N LEU A 35 -2.85 -17.62 -3.87
CA LEU A 35 -2.16 -17.30 -2.62
C LEU A 35 -2.49 -18.27 -1.45
N SER A 36 -2.80 -19.54 -1.75
CA SER A 36 -3.15 -20.57 -0.73
C SER A 36 -2.05 -20.85 0.31
N GLN A 37 -0.81 -20.42 0.05
CA GLN A 37 0.30 -20.53 0.99
C GLN A 37 0.34 -19.38 2.02
N TRP A 38 -0.47 -18.34 1.83
CA TRP A 38 -0.56 -17.23 2.77
C TRP A 38 -1.50 -17.61 3.91
N GLN A 39 -1.10 -17.25 5.13
CA GLN A 39 -2.02 -17.26 6.27
C GLN A 39 -2.75 -15.93 6.33
N TRP A 40 -4.08 -15.98 6.32
CA TRP A 40 -4.94 -14.80 6.39
C TRP A 40 -5.24 -14.45 7.86
N TYR A 41 -5.37 -13.17 8.14
CA TYR A 41 -5.56 -12.68 9.50
C TYR A 41 -6.87 -13.24 10.09
N PRO A 42 -6.82 -13.88 11.28
CA PRO A 42 -7.95 -14.65 11.80
C PRO A 42 -9.13 -13.79 12.27
N GLY A 43 -8.95 -12.46 12.35
CA GLY A 43 -9.98 -11.52 12.80
C GLY A 43 -9.52 -10.68 13.98
N GLY A 44 -10.44 -9.86 14.50
CA GLY A 44 -10.12 -8.84 15.51
C GLY A 44 -9.64 -7.52 14.90
N GLY A 45 -9.37 -6.54 15.76
CA GLY A 45 -9.02 -5.20 15.35
C GLY A 45 -10.21 -4.28 15.08
N THR A 46 -9.89 -2.98 14.98
CA THR A 46 -10.87 -1.91 14.74
C THR A 46 -10.37 -1.00 13.61
N TYR A 47 -11.28 -0.61 12.73
CA TYR A 47 -11.04 0.42 11.73
C TYR A 47 -11.70 1.74 12.14
N HIS A 48 -10.98 2.83 11.95
CA HIS A 48 -11.46 4.18 12.20
C HIS A 48 -11.20 5.06 10.98
N ALA A 49 -12.06 6.04 10.73
CA ALA A 49 -11.89 6.97 9.63
C ALA A 49 -12.34 8.38 10.01
N LEU A 50 -11.52 9.36 9.62
CA LEU A 50 -11.84 10.77 9.61
C LEU A 50 -11.06 11.39 8.43
N TYR A 51 -11.72 11.49 7.28
CA TYR A 51 -11.09 11.93 6.03
C TYR A 51 -10.25 13.21 6.22
N PRO A 52 -9.02 13.26 5.67
CA PRO A 52 -8.38 12.32 4.74
C PRO A 52 -7.63 11.15 5.39
N ARG A 53 -7.77 10.95 6.70
CA ARG A 53 -7.06 9.93 7.47
C ARG A 53 -7.97 8.75 7.80
N SER A 54 -7.39 7.57 7.88
CA SER A 54 -8.00 6.42 8.54
C SER A 54 -6.93 5.58 9.21
N TRP A 55 -7.31 4.69 10.11
CA TRP A 55 -6.36 3.79 10.74
C TRP A 55 -7.00 2.46 11.15
N TYR A 56 -6.19 1.43 11.07
CA TYR A 56 -6.46 0.11 11.64
C TYR A 56 -5.72 -0.02 12.96
N VAL A 57 -6.37 -0.60 13.96
CA VAL A 57 -5.78 -1.10 15.20
C VAL A 57 -5.91 -2.62 15.18
N TYR A 58 -4.82 -3.34 15.39
CA TYR A 58 -4.80 -4.79 15.47
C TYR A 58 -4.50 -5.19 16.91
N ASP A 59 -5.47 -5.83 17.56
CA ASP A 59 -5.41 -6.28 18.94
C ASP A 59 -5.83 -7.76 19.07
N GLY A 60 -5.25 -8.45 20.06
CA GLY A 60 -5.64 -9.81 20.44
C GLY A 60 -5.03 -10.96 19.63
N VAL A 61 -4.43 -10.70 18.46
CA VAL A 61 -3.73 -11.73 17.65
C VAL A 61 -2.22 -11.68 17.86
N PHE A 62 -1.65 -10.48 17.81
CA PHE A 62 -0.23 -10.24 18.07
C PHE A 62 0.02 -9.92 19.54
N GLN A 63 1.20 -10.25 20.05
CA GLN A 63 1.67 -9.79 21.37
C GLN A 63 1.97 -8.28 21.35
N ALA A 64 2.47 -7.77 20.23
CA ALA A 64 2.61 -6.35 19.97
C ALA A 64 1.25 -5.72 19.66
N ALA A 65 1.00 -4.54 20.23
CA ALA A 65 -0.09 -3.68 19.78
C ALA A 65 0.34 -2.96 18.49
N LEU A 66 -0.42 -3.14 17.41
CA LEU A 66 -0.10 -2.58 16.10
C LEU A 66 -1.16 -1.60 15.64
N ARG A 67 -0.72 -0.48 15.08
CA ARG A 67 -1.57 0.49 14.39
C ARG A 67 -0.99 0.82 13.02
N CYS A 68 -1.84 0.79 12.00
CA CYS A 68 -1.52 1.29 10.67
C CYS A 68 -2.41 2.49 10.38
N GLU A 69 -1.83 3.68 10.36
CA GLU A 69 -2.52 4.89 9.94
C GLU A 69 -2.24 5.16 8.46
N GLN A 70 -3.28 5.51 7.70
CA GLN A 70 -3.19 5.75 6.28
C GLN A 70 -3.83 7.08 5.88
N PHE A 71 -3.22 7.80 4.95
CA PHE A 71 -3.74 9.05 4.43
C PHE A 71 -3.14 9.44 3.08
N SER A 72 -3.80 10.37 2.40
CA SER A 72 -3.24 11.14 1.27
C SER A 72 -3.16 12.62 1.68
N PRO A 73 -2.21 13.40 1.14
CA PRO A 73 -1.99 14.80 1.53
C PRO A 73 -3.05 15.73 0.93
N ILE A 74 -4.29 15.65 1.45
CA ILE A 74 -5.41 16.48 0.99
C ILE A 74 -5.54 17.71 1.88
N TRP A 75 -5.18 18.87 1.35
CA TRP A 75 -5.24 20.14 2.07
C TRP A 75 -5.97 21.23 1.29
N ALA A 76 -6.80 21.99 1.98
CA ALA A 76 -7.49 23.14 1.39
C ALA A 76 -6.49 24.15 0.83
N HIS A 77 -6.78 24.68 -0.36
CA HIS A 77 -5.95 25.64 -1.08
C HIS A 77 -4.54 25.15 -1.45
N ASN A 78 -4.26 23.85 -1.32
CA ASN A 78 -3.07 23.23 -1.89
C ASN A 78 -3.48 22.37 -3.09
N TYR A 79 -3.07 22.79 -4.29
CA TYR A 79 -3.40 22.09 -5.54
C TYR A 79 -2.26 21.20 -6.06
N ARG A 80 -1.07 21.29 -5.46
CA ARG A 80 0.09 20.50 -5.89
C ARG A 80 0.09 19.18 -5.15
N GLU A 81 0.34 19.18 -3.85
CA GLU A 81 0.44 17.95 -3.06
C GLU A 81 -0.90 17.20 -3.04
N SER A 82 -2.03 17.92 -2.97
CA SER A 82 -3.37 17.30 -3.05
C SER A 82 -3.67 16.66 -4.41
N SER A 83 -2.87 16.92 -5.45
CA SER A 83 -2.99 16.27 -6.76
C SER A 83 -2.14 15.01 -6.89
N TYR A 84 -1.28 14.72 -5.91
CA TYR A 84 -0.40 13.56 -5.97
C TYR A 84 -1.21 12.26 -5.86
N PRO A 85 -1.00 11.30 -6.77
CA PRO A 85 -1.62 9.99 -6.69
C PRO A 85 -0.88 9.14 -5.65
N VAL A 86 -0.85 9.62 -4.40
CA VAL A 86 -0.01 9.07 -3.34
C VAL A 86 -0.82 8.65 -2.11
N ALA A 87 -0.44 7.52 -1.51
CA ALA A 87 -0.93 7.12 -0.19
C ALA A 87 0.23 6.84 0.76
N VAL A 88 0.09 7.29 2.00
CA VAL A 88 1.09 7.13 3.06
C VAL A 88 0.54 6.15 4.09
N PHE A 89 1.33 5.16 4.48
CA PHE A 89 1.02 4.23 5.57
C PHE A 89 2.06 4.35 6.67
N CYS A 90 1.58 4.64 7.86
CA CYS A 90 2.34 4.91 9.07
C CYS A 90 2.10 3.82 10.09
N TRP A 91 3.09 2.95 10.24
CA TRP A 91 3.05 1.87 11.21
C TRP A 91 3.58 2.33 12.58
N THR A 92 2.85 1.95 13.63
CA THR A 92 3.27 2.08 15.02
C THR A 92 3.16 0.71 15.69
N ALA A 93 4.24 0.26 16.33
CA ALA A 93 4.28 -0.96 17.10
C ALA A 93 4.63 -0.66 18.57
N HIS A 94 3.87 -1.26 19.49
CA HIS A 94 4.14 -1.17 20.92
C HIS A 94 4.24 -2.57 21.52
N ASN A 95 5.42 -2.90 22.05
CA ASN A 95 5.65 -4.13 22.78
C ASN A 95 5.23 -3.94 24.24
N ALA A 96 4.07 -4.49 24.62
CA ALA A 96 3.57 -4.45 25.99
C ALA A 96 4.17 -5.54 26.90
N THR A 97 4.93 -6.48 26.34
CA THR A 97 5.52 -7.60 27.08
C THR A 97 6.80 -7.19 27.80
N ASP A 98 7.31 -8.08 28.66
CA ASP A 98 8.60 -7.96 29.34
C ASP A 98 9.76 -8.62 28.56
N ARG A 99 9.48 -9.13 27.34
CA ARG A 99 10.44 -9.87 26.50
C ARG A 99 10.61 -9.19 25.15
N PRO A 100 11.76 -9.35 24.48
CA PRO A 100 11.94 -8.85 23.13
C PRO A 100 11.00 -9.58 22.16
N LEU A 101 10.43 -8.81 21.21
CA LEU A 101 9.67 -9.31 20.07
C LEU A 101 10.41 -8.93 18.79
N THR A 102 10.50 -9.86 17.84
CA THR A 102 10.93 -9.58 16.47
C THR A 102 9.70 -9.35 15.61
N LEU A 103 9.62 -8.18 14.98
CA LEU A 103 8.50 -7.79 14.12
C LEU A 103 8.99 -7.45 12.72
N SER A 104 8.26 -7.90 11.71
CA SER A 104 8.45 -7.44 10.33
C SER A 104 7.10 -7.06 9.72
N VAL A 105 7.06 -5.92 9.05
CA VAL A 105 5.93 -5.50 8.22
C VAL A 105 6.32 -5.65 6.76
N MET A 106 5.48 -6.33 5.98
CA MET A 106 5.64 -6.50 4.54
C MET A 106 4.50 -5.83 3.81
N LEU A 107 4.81 -5.06 2.77
CA LEU A 107 3.83 -4.60 1.78
C LEU A 107 4.01 -5.44 0.52
N SER A 108 2.95 -6.13 0.11
CA SER A 108 2.86 -6.78 -1.19
C SER A 108 2.01 -5.93 -2.12
N TRP A 109 2.41 -5.82 -3.38
CA TRP A 109 1.65 -5.08 -4.39
C TRP A 109 1.72 -5.79 -5.73
N GLN A 110 0.57 -6.11 -6.31
CA GLN A 110 0.50 -6.69 -7.64
C GLN A 110 0.93 -5.65 -8.68
N ASN A 111 1.78 -6.04 -9.64
CA ASN A 111 2.08 -5.17 -10.77
C ASN A 111 0.84 -5.08 -11.68
N MET A 112 0.11 -3.98 -11.53
CA MET A 112 -1.11 -3.70 -12.28
C MET A 112 -0.87 -2.83 -13.52
N VAL A 113 0.37 -2.63 -13.99
CA VAL A 113 0.63 -1.71 -15.12
C VAL A 113 -0.20 -2.09 -16.35
N GLY A 114 -0.99 -1.12 -16.85
CA GLY A 114 -1.92 -1.31 -17.96
C GLY A 114 -3.34 -1.73 -17.55
N TRP A 115 -3.65 -1.87 -16.25
CA TRP A 115 -5.00 -2.25 -15.79
C TRP A 115 -6.09 -1.26 -16.22
N PHE A 116 -5.74 0.03 -16.31
CA PHE A 116 -6.61 1.15 -16.72
C PHE A 116 -6.49 1.52 -18.21
N THR A 117 -5.76 0.74 -19.02
CA THR A 117 -5.77 0.89 -20.48
C THR A 117 -6.73 -0.11 -21.14
N ASN A 118 -7.63 0.38 -21.99
CA ASN A 118 -8.49 -0.50 -22.78
C ASN A 118 -7.60 -1.32 -23.72
N ALA A 119 -7.65 -2.63 -23.58
CA ALA A 119 -6.89 -3.56 -24.42
C ALA A 119 -7.48 -3.65 -25.84
N SER A 120 -8.77 -3.34 -26.00
CA SER A 120 -9.42 -3.28 -27.30
C SER A 120 -8.93 -2.07 -28.10
N LYS A 121 -8.33 -2.32 -29.26
CA LYS A 121 -7.85 -1.28 -30.18
C LYS A 121 -8.96 -0.62 -30.99
N ALA A 122 -10.13 -1.27 -31.09
CA ALA A 122 -11.28 -0.79 -31.83
C ALA A 122 -12.55 -1.17 -31.06
N PRO A 123 -12.80 -0.55 -29.89
CA PRO A 123 -14.01 -0.82 -29.12
C PRO A 123 -15.23 -0.36 -29.92
N GLN A 124 -16.27 -1.19 -29.98
CA GLN A 124 -17.53 -0.79 -30.59
C GLN A 124 -18.19 0.26 -29.70
N VAL A 125 -18.41 1.45 -30.25
CA VAL A 125 -19.13 2.52 -29.57
C VAL A 125 -20.62 2.23 -29.66
N GLN A 126 -21.25 2.13 -28.51
CA GLN A 126 -22.68 1.95 -28.33
C GLN A 126 -23.29 3.26 -27.82
N LEU A 127 -24.57 3.47 -28.10
CA LEU A 127 -25.33 4.64 -27.63
C LEU A 127 -26.29 4.19 -26.55
N ARG A 128 -26.33 4.92 -25.43
CA ARG A 128 -27.37 4.77 -24.42
C ARG A 128 -28.67 5.41 -24.91
N ASP A 129 -29.76 5.17 -24.19
CA ASP A 129 -31.08 5.76 -24.48
C ASP A 129 -31.07 7.30 -24.48
N ASP A 130 -30.14 7.93 -23.75
CA ASP A 130 -29.94 9.38 -23.72
C ASP A 130 -29.03 9.92 -24.85
N GLY A 131 -28.59 9.05 -25.77
CA GLY A 131 -27.68 9.39 -26.86
C GLY A 131 -26.22 9.55 -26.44
N SER A 132 -25.86 9.31 -25.17
CA SER A 132 -24.46 9.36 -24.74
C SER A 132 -23.69 8.12 -25.23
N PRO A 133 -22.47 8.29 -25.77
CA PRO A 133 -21.66 7.18 -26.20
C PRO A 133 -21.09 6.41 -25.00
N PHE A 134 -21.04 5.09 -25.10
CA PHE A 134 -20.29 4.22 -24.20
C PHE A 134 -19.61 3.11 -24.99
N TYR A 135 -18.66 2.42 -24.37
CA TYR A 135 -17.99 1.29 -24.99
C TYR A 135 -17.52 0.30 -23.92
N ASP A 136 -17.35 -0.95 -24.34
CA ASP A 136 -16.83 -1.98 -23.45
C ASP A 136 -15.37 -1.74 -23.12
N TYR A 137 -15.09 -1.73 -21.82
CA TYR A 137 -13.76 -1.55 -21.29
C TYR A 137 -13.16 -2.93 -20.97
N VAL A 138 -12.12 -3.31 -21.72
CA VAL A 138 -11.40 -4.58 -21.51
C VAL A 138 -10.07 -4.27 -20.82
N PRO A 139 -9.94 -4.48 -19.50
CA PRO A 139 -8.68 -4.25 -18.81
C PRO A 139 -7.61 -5.28 -19.22
N ARG A 140 -6.34 -4.92 -19.07
CA ARG A 140 -5.22 -5.87 -19.17
C ARG A 140 -4.92 -6.61 -17.87
N LEU A 141 -5.92 -6.76 -16.99
CA LEU A 141 -5.76 -7.54 -15.76
C LEU A 141 -5.47 -9.00 -16.12
N GLY A 142 -4.49 -9.61 -15.45
CA GLY A 142 -3.99 -10.95 -15.78
C GLY A 142 -3.04 -11.02 -16.99
N GLN A 143 -2.87 -9.93 -17.75
CA GLN A 143 -1.99 -9.89 -18.93
C GLN A 143 -0.67 -9.16 -18.63
N SER A 144 0.19 -9.83 -17.86
CA SER A 144 1.46 -9.29 -17.37
C SER A 144 2.63 -9.42 -18.34
N GLU A 145 2.45 -9.97 -19.53
CA GLU A 145 3.52 -10.08 -20.52
C GLU A 145 4.12 -8.69 -20.84
N GLY A 146 5.44 -8.57 -20.64
CA GLY A 146 6.19 -7.32 -20.78
C GLY A 146 6.14 -6.38 -19.57
N ASN A 147 5.42 -6.74 -18.49
CA ASN A 147 5.51 -6.02 -17.22
C ASN A 147 6.79 -6.43 -16.49
N TYR A 148 7.43 -5.47 -15.83
CA TYR A 148 8.58 -5.71 -14.96
C TYR A 148 8.56 -4.80 -13.74
N ASN A 149 9.26 -5.23 -12.70
CA ASN A 149 9.51 -4.45 -11.49
C ASN A 149 10.99 -4.11 -11.43
N ARG A 150 11.33 -2.91 -10.95
CA ARG A 150 12.72 -2.47 -10.80
C ARG A 150 12.92 -1.88 -9.41
N TRP A 151 13.99 -2.32 -8.74
CA TRP A 151 14.47 -1.64 -7.54
C TRP A 151 15.06 -0.27 -7.90
N VAL A 152 14.66 0.75 -7.17
CA VAL A 152 15.12 2.13 -7.33
C VAL A 152 15.65 2.60 -5.99
N GLN A 153 16.83 3.22 -6.01
CA GLN A 153 17.41 3.87 -4.84
C GLN A 153 17.93 5.25 -5.23
N GLN A 154 17.56 6.28 -4.45
CA GLN A 154 18.01 7.65 -4.60
C GLN A 154 18.32 8.25 -3.23
N GLY A 155 19.61 8.33 -2.89
CA GLY A 155 20.03 8.67 -1.52
C GLY A 155 19.46 7.66 -0.52
N GLU A 156 18.76 8.18 0.49
CA GLU A 156 18.09 7.39 1.54
C GLU A 156 16.80 6.71 1.06
N TRP A 157 16.25 7.15 -0.08
CA TRP A 157 14.98 6.62 -0.58
C TRP A 157 15.20 5.31 -1.30
N ARG A 158 14.44 4.30 -0.88
CA ARG A 158 14.42 2.96 -1.48
C ARG A 158 13.02 2.63 -1.94
N GLY A 159 12.89 1.99 -3.09
CA GLY A 159 11.58 1.65 -3.60
C GLY A 159 11.56 0.70 -4.79
N LEU A 160 10.34 0.33 -5.19
CA LEU A 160 10.06 -0.48 -6.36
C LEU A 160 9.28 0.36 -7.38
N SER A 161 9.70 0.32 -8.64
CA SER A 161 8.94 0.89 -9.75
C SER A 161 8.38 -0.23 -10.62
N ALA A 162 7.07 -0.20 -10.87
CA ALA A 162 6.41 -1.08 -11.83
C ALA A 162 6.27 -0.39 -13.20
N ALA A 163 6.61 -1.11 -14.28
CA ALA A 163 6.51 -0.60 -15.67
C ALA A 163 6.18 -1.71 -16.68
N ARG A 164 5.91 -1.32 -17.94
CA ARG A 164 5.67 -2.20 -19.10
C ARG A 164 6.38 -1.65 -20.34
N GLY A 165 7.17 -2.45 -21.05
CA GLY A 165 7.89 -2.03 -22.27
C GLY A 165 9.14 -2.86 -22.61
N LEU A 166 9.77 -2.56 -23.75
CA LEU A 166 10.99 -3.22 -24.23
C LEU A 166 12.24 -2.50 -23.68
N GLY A 167 12.92 -3.07 -22.68
CA GLY A 167 14.31 -2.74 -22.34
C GLY A 167 14.57 -1.69 -21.23
N PRO A 168 15.84 -1.58 -20.76
CA PRO A 168 16.21 -0.93 -19.50
C PRO A 168 16.47 0.59 -19.58
N GLU A 169 16.35 1.17 -20.77
CA GLU A 169 16.75 2.54 -21.04
C GLU A 169 15.53 3.44 -21.13
N LEU A 170 15.27 4.21 -20.08
CA LEU A 170 14.55 5.49 -20.12
C LEU A 170 14.76 6.18 -18.78
N ALA A 171 15.42 7.34 -18.86
CA ALA A 171 15.68 8.29 -17.79
C ALA A 171 14.45 8.54 -16.92
N ILE A 172 14.67 9.01 -15.68
CA ILE A 172 13.61 9.58 -14.83
C ILE A 172 12.90 10.65 -15.68
N PRO A 173 11.65 10.44 -16.13
CA PRO A 173 10.96 11.46 -16.89
C PRO A 173 10.68 12.61 -15.94
N ALA A 174 11.10 13.82 -16.30
CA ALA A 174 10.48 15.02 -15.74
C ALA A 174 8.99 14.93 -16.06
N SER A 175 8.16 14.72 -15.02
CA SER A 175 6.69 14.78 -15.03
C SER A 175 5.99 14.17 -16.25
N GLY A 176 5.51 12.92 -16.15
CA GLY A 176 4.53 12.37 -17.12
C GLY A 176 4.69 10.91 -17.54
N GLY A 177 5.70 10.18 -17.05
CA GLY A 177 5.85 8.74 -17.35
C GLY A 177 4.95 7.84 -16.50
N ARG A 178 4.35 6.82 -17.12
CA ARG A 178 3.50 5.80 -16.47
C ARG A 178 4.34 4.85 -15.58
N ARG A 179 4.71 5.28 -14.37
CA ARG A 179 5.34 4.45 -13.34
C ARG A 179 4.56 4.58 -12.03
N TRP A 180 4.48 3.47 -11.29
CA TRP A 180 3.93 3.42 -9.93
C TRP A 180 5.09 3.12 -8.99
N PRO A 181 5.57 4.10 -8.21
CA PRO A 181 6.61 3.89 -7.21
C PRO A 181 5.99 3.39 -5.89
N VAL A 182 6.66 2.44 -5.23
CA VAL A 182 6.43 2.11 -3.82
C VAL A 182 7.71 2.45 -3.08
N GLY A 183 7.66 3.32 -2.08
CA GLY A 183 8.83 3.78 -1.33
C GLY A 183 8.79 3.42 0.16
N LEU A 184 9.96 3.18 0.74
CA LEU A 184 10.18 3.09 2.18
C LEU A 184 11.11 4.23 2.62
N SER A 185 10.84 4.78 3.81
CA SER A 185 11.73 5.75 4.46
C SER A 185 12.07 5.27 5.86
N ASP A 186 13.38 5.12 6.13
CA ASP A 186 13.92 4.69 7.41
C ASP A 186 14.00 5.86 8.43
N ASN A 187 13.81 7.12 7.99
CA ASN A 187 13.98 8.35 8.78
C ASN A 187 12.76 9.30 8.75
N GLY A 188 11.60 8.84 8.27
CA GLY A 188 10.39 9.67 8.14
C GLY A 188 9.61 9.80 9.45
N SER A 189 9.45 11.03 9.96
CA SER A 189 8.43 11.32 10.99
C SER A 189 7.03 11.20 10.37
N CYS A 190 6.24 10.23 10.83
CA CYS A 190 4.80 10.15 10.56
C CYS A 190 4.02 11.25 11.31
N ARG A 191 4.26 12.52 10.99
CA ARG A 191 3.51 13.66 11.54
C ARG A 191 3.21 14.65 10.44
N ASP A 192 1.99 15.19 10.47
CA ASP A 192 1.42 16.10 9.47
C ASP A 192 2.12 17.49 9.44
N ARG A 193 2.98 17.79 10.41
CA ARG A 193 3.67 19.08 10.59
C ARG A 193 4.96 18.90 11.41
N ASP A 194 6.11 19.30 10.88
CA ASP A 194 7.22 19.77 11.73
C ASP A 194 6.92 21.22 12.17
N VAL A 195 5.98 21.47 13.11
CA VAL A 195 5.89 22.75 13.88
C VAL A 195 5.13 22.55 15.22
N LEU A 196 5.83 22.83 16.34
CA LEU A 196 5.40 22.96 17.77
C LEU A 196 5.61 21.76 18.73
N PRO A 197 5.96 22.04 20.02
CA PRO A 197 6.78 21.16 20.86
C PRO A 197 5.99 20.06 21.60
N GLN A 198 6.71 18.97 21.87
CA GLN A 198 6.26 17.72 22.49
C GLN A 198 5.87 17.88 23.98
N PRO A 199 5.02 17.00 24.53
CA PRO A 199 5.28 16.30 25.77
C PRO A 199 6.04 14.98 25.48
N LEU A 200 7.01 14.66 26.34
CA LEU A 200 7.97 13.56 26.23
C LEU A 200 7.38 12.22 25.79
N ALA A 201 7.99 11.59 24.78
CA ALA A 201 7.73 10.21 24.41
C ALA A 201 8.19 9.27 25.54
N SER A 202 7.35 8.29 25.89
CA SER A 202 7.69 7.27 26.87
C SER A 202 8.70 6.26 26.27
N PRO A 203 9.54 5.58 27.09
CA PRO A 203 10.64 4.74 26.60
C PRO A 203 10.26 3.45 25.83
N ARG A 204 8.99 3.26 25.44
CA ARG A 204 8.46 1.98 24.90
C ARG A 204 7.90 2.05 23.47
N GLU A 205 8.00 3.17 22.78
CA GLU A 205 7.62 3.25 21.35
C GLU A 205 8.79 2.81 20.46
N TRP A 206 8.61 1.73 19.69
CA TRP A 206 9.62 1.21 18.76
C TRP A 206 9.14 1.39 17.32
N GLY A 207 9.90 2.16 16.53
CA GLY A 207 9.84 2.20 15.06
C GLY A 207 8.61 2.90 14.45
N ARG A 208 8.84 3.90 13.61
CA ARG A 208 7.86 4.40 12.63
C ARG A 208 8.36 4.02 11.25
N SER A 209 7.56 3.28 10.49
CA SER A 209 7.88 2.96 9.09
C SER A 209 6.85 3.63 8.19
N VAL A 210 7.33 4.30 7.14
CA VAL A 210 6.49 4.95 6.13
C VAL A 210 6.53 4.10 4.86
N ALA A 211 5.37 3.61 4.41
CA ALA A 211 5.22 3.13 3.04
C ALA A 211 4.50 4.21 2.21
N ILE A 212 5.08 4.58 1.08
CA ILE A 212 4.51 5.55 0.13
C ILE A 212 4.14 4.79 -1.13
N LEU A 213 2.88 4.79 -1.53
CA LEU A 213 2.37 4.27 -2.80
C LEU A 213 2.08 5.40 -3.77
#